data_AF-Q9NBG5-F1
#
_entry.id   AF-Q9NBG5-F1
#
_cell.length_a   1.000
_cell.length_b   1.000
_cell.length_c   1.000
_cell.angle_alpha   90.00
_cell.angle_beta   90.00
_cell.angle_gamma   90.00
#
_symmetry.space_group_name_H-M   'P 1'
#
loop_
_entity.id
_entity.type
_entity.pdbx_description
1 polymer ?
#
loop_
_entity_poly.entity_id
_entity_poly.type
_entity_poly.pdbx_seq_one_letter_code
_entity_poly.pdbx_strand_id
1 'polypeptide(L)'
;LGCPLDLKRIALQARNAEYNPKRFAAVIMRIRSPRTTALIFGSGKMVCTGAKSENDSLQAARRYARVIQKLGFPAKFRDFKIQNMVGSVDVKFPIRLEALVLKHYQFC
;
A
#
# COMPACT_ATOMS: atom_id res chain seq x y z
N LEU A 1 7.36 -9.89 -4.37
CA LEU A 1 8.85 -9.87 -4.35
C LEU A 1 9.46 -11.24 -4.58
N GLY A 2 8.71 -12.34 -4.38
CA GLY A 2 9.08 -13.66 -4.89
C GLY A 2 10.25 -14.34 -4.15
N CYS A 3 10.58 -13.89 -2.95
CA CYS A 3 11.57 -14.52 -2.08
C CYS A 3 11.23 -14.23 -0.61
N PRO A 4 11.60 -15.12 0.33
CA PRO A 4 11.54 -14.84 1.76
C PRO A 4 12.43 -13.64 2.14
N LEU A 5 11.99 -12.86 3.12
CA LEU A 5 12.65 -11.64 3.56
C LEU A 5 12.90 -11.64 5.07
N ASP A 6 14.13 -11.30 5.46
CA ASP A 6 14.46 -11.00 6.85
C ASP A 6 14.04 -9.56 7.17
N LEU A 7 12.90 -9.45 7.85
CA LEU A 7 12.30 -8.17 8.23
C LEU A 7 13.15 -7.37 9.21
N LYS A 8 13.90 -8.04 10.11
CA LYS A 8 14.79 -7.35 11.06
C LYS A 8 15.93 -6.68 10.30
N ARG A 9 16.56 -7.42 9.39
CA ARG A 9 17.64 -6.88 8.53
C ARG A 9 17.16 -5.71 7.69
N ILE A 10 15.96 -5.80 7.10
CA ILE A 10 15.38 -4.68 6.33
C ILE A 10 15.19 -3.45 7.22
N ALA A 11 14.61 -3.60 8.41
CA ALA A 11 14.34 -2.48 9.31
C ALA A 11 15.62 -1.80 9.82
N LEU A 12 16.70 -2.55 10.05
CA LEU A 12 17.99 -2.01 10.49
C LEU A 12 18.74 -1.24 9.40
N GLN A 13 18.60 -1.66 8.14
CA GLN A 13 19.38 -1.10 7.02
C GLN A 13 18.62 -0.07 6.19
N ALA A 14 17.29 -0.16 6.14
CA ALA A 14 16.48 0.74 5.34
C ALA A 14 16.18 2.05 6.08
N ARG A 15 16.35 3.18 5.38
CA ARG A 15 15.88 4.48 5.89
C ARG A 15 14.35 4.52 5.88
N ASN A 16 13.76 5.15 6.88
CA ASN A 16 12.30 5.33 7.01
C ASN A 16 11.52 3.98 7.01
N ALA A 17 12.09 2.96 7.65
CA ALA A 17 11.45 1.68 7.88
C ALA A 17 11.20 1.47 9.38
N GLU A 18 9.99 1.03 9.73
CA GLU A 18 9.58 0.70 11.08
C GLU A 18 9.22 -0.78 11.16
N TYR A 19 9.65 -1.47 12.21
CA TYR A 19 9.29 -2.86 12.44
C TYR A 19 9.10 -3.13 13.94
N ASN A 20 7.88 -3.50 14.30
CA ASN A 20 7.56 -3.98 15.64
C ASN A 20 6.75 -5.28 15.52
N PRO A 21 7.39 -6.46 15.56
CA PRO A 21 6.72 -7.75 15.35
C PRO A 21 5.64 -8.07 16.38
N LYS A 22 5.72 -7.49 17.60
CA LYS A 22 4.68 -7.67 18.62
C LYS A 22 3.38 -6.93 18.26
N ARG A 23 3.47 -5.84 17.49
CA ARG A 23 2.33 -5.03 17.06
C ARG A 23 1.82 -5.47 15.69
N PHE A 24 2.73 -5.69 14.75
CA PHE A 24 2.38 -6.00 13.37
C PHE A 24 3.52 -6.74 12.66
N ALA A 25 3.21 -7.88 12.04
CA ALA A 25 4.18 -8.78 11.42
C ALA A 25 4.62 -8.34 10.01
N ALA A 26 4.87 -7.04 9.82
CA ALA A 26 5.37 -6.47 8.57
C ALA A 26 6.26 -5.25 8.83
N VAL A 27 7.21 -5.01 7.94
CA VAL A 27 7.97 -3.76 7.90
C VAL A 27 7.10 -2.70 7.25
N ILE A 28 6.97 -1.55 7.89
CA ILE A 28 6.30 -0.36 7.35
C ILE A 28 7.39 0.55 6.79
N MET A 29 7.39 0.76 5.48
CA MET A 29 8.36 1.62 4.79
C MET A 29 7.65 2.78 4.10
N ARG A 30 8.22 3.98 4.11
CA ARG A 30 7.60 5.17 3.47
C ARG A 30 8.56 5.88 2.53
N ILE A 31 8.03 6.33 1.39
CA ILE A 31 8.73 7.23 0.45
C ILE A 31 7.92 8.51 0.23
N ARG A 32 8.62 9.60 -0.09
CA ARG A 32 8.00 10.93 -0.26
C ARG A 32 7.43 11.19 -1.65
N SER A 33 7.98 10.55 -2.68
CA SER A 33 7.58 10.76 -4.08
C SER A 33 7.56 9.42 -4.81
N PRO A 34 6.40 8.95 -5.31
CA PRO A 34 5.06 9.33 -4.87
C PRO A 34 4.88 9.11 -3.36
N ARG A 35 4.14 9.97 -2.66
CA ARG A 35 3.94 9.85 -1.20
C ARG A 35 3.12 8.61 -0.90
N THR A 36 3.77 7.54 -0.48
CA THR A 36 3.15 6.22 -0.29
C THR A 36 3.71 5.52 0.94
N THR A 37 3.03 4.47 1.37
CA THR A 37 3.50 3.54 2.42
C THR A 37 3.46 2.12 1.87
N ALA A 38 4.54 1.36 2.09
CA ALA A 38 4.58 -0.07 1.82
C ALA A 38 4.54 -0.88 3.13
N LEU A 39 3.76 -1.95 3.12
CA LEU A 39 3.79 -3.02 4.12
C LEU A 39 4.50 -4.22 3.49
N ILE A 40 5.63 -4.62 4.04
CA ILE A 40 6.49 -5.67 3.50
C ILE A 40 6.48 -6.85 4.47
N PHE A 41 6.05 -8.01 3.99
CA PHE A 41 5.89 -9.23 4.79
C PHE A 41 7.06 -10.18 4.59
N GLY A 42 7.33 -11.03 5.60
CA GLY A 42 8.44 -12.01 5.54
C GLY A 42 8.32 -13.01 4.38
N SER A 43 7.10 -13.21 3.87
CA SER A 43 6.82 -14.04 2.67
C SER A 43 7.26 -13.39 1.35
N GLY A 44 7.71 -12.14 1.36
CA GLY A 44 7.99 -11.38 0.14
C GLY A 44 6.74 -10.81 -0.54
N LYS A 45 5.57 -10.92 0.08
CA LYS A 45 4.39 -10.12 -0.30
C LYS A 45 4.60 -8.67 0.13
N MET A 46 4.07 -7.75 -0.66
CA MET A 46 4.14 -6.31 -0.37
C MET A 46 2.81 -5.67 -0.74
N VAL A 47 2.30 -4.81 0.14
CA VAL A 47 1.12 -3.98 -0.10
C VAL A 47 1.58 -2.52 -0.16
N CYS A 48 1.19 -1.78 -1.19
CA CYS A 48 1.49 -0.36 -1.35
C CYS A 48 0.20 0.45 -1.27
N THR A 49 0.16 1.48 -0.43
CA THR A 49 -1.00 2.36 -0.24
C THR A 49 -0.63 3.84 -0.29
N GLY A 50 -1.63 4.69 -0.53
CA GLY A 50 -1.50 6.16 -0.52
C GLY A 50 -1.20 6.79 -1.89
N ALA A 51 -1.05 5.99 -2.95
CA ALA A 51 -0.93 6.52 -4.31
C ALA A 51 -2.26 7.12 -4.79
N LYS A 52 -2.18 8.19 -5.58
CA LYS A 52 -3.36 8.89 -6.15
C LYS A 52 -3.68 8.50 -7.59
N SER A 53 -2.83 7.68 -8.20
CA SER A 53 -3.02 7.15 -9.56
C SER A 53 -2.43 5.75 -9.65
N GLU A 54 -2.90 4.97 -10.62
CA GLU A 54 -2.36 3.64 -10.91
C GLU A 54 -0.87 3.71 -11.28
N ASN A 55 -0.49 4.71 -12.07
CA ASN A 55 0.89 4.94 -12.46
C ASN A 55 1.78 5.26 -11.25
N ASP A 56 1.33 6.13 -10.33
CA ASP A 56 2.07 6.41 -9.09
C ASP A 56 2.19 5.16 -8.21
N SER A 57 1.14 4.34 -8.14
CA SER A 57 1.15 3.08 -7.40
C SER A 57 2.19 2.12 -7.98
N LEU A 58 2.22 1.96 -9.31
CA LEU A 58 3.19 1.13 -10.01
C LEU A 58 4.62 1.64 -9.79
N GLN A 59 4.85 2.94 -9.93
CA GLN A 59 6.16 3.56 -9.73
C GLN A 59 6.64 3.40 -8.28
N ALA A 60 5.77 3.66 -7.30
CA ALA A 60 6.08 3.48 -5.88
C ALA A 60 6.43 2.02 -5.56
N ALA A 61 5.60 1.07 -6.00
CA ALA A 61 5.84 -0.36 -5.79
C ALA A 61 7.18 -0.82 -6.40
N ARG A 62 7.54 -0.32 -7.59
CA ARG A 62 8.86 -0.57 -8.19
C ARG A 62 10.00 0.03 -7.37
N ARG A 63 9.84 1.25 -6.84
CA ARG A 63 10.84 1.88 -5.96
C ARG A 63 11.07 1.08 -4.69
N TYR A 64 10.02 0.59 -4.03
CA TYR A 64 10.15 -0.29 -2.86
C TYR A 64 10.86 -1.59 -3.20
N ALA A 65 10.49 -2.26 -4.29
CA ALA A 65 11.18 -3.47 -4.75
C ALA A 65 12.68 -3.21 -5.00
N ARG A 66 13.02 -2.05 -5.57
CA ARG A 66 14.41 -1.64 -5.80
C ARG A 66 15.19 -1.41 -4.50
N VAL A 67 14.56 -0.86 -3.47
CA VAL A 67 15.18 -0.74 -2.14
C VAL A 67 15.53 -2.13 -1.59
N ILE A 68 14.58 -3.07 -1.65
CA ILE A 68 14.81 -4.44 -1.18
C ILE A 68 15.94 -5.14 -1.96
N GLN A 69 16.02 -4.94 -3.28
CA GLN A 69 17.15 -5.43 -4.07
C GLN A 69 18.49 -4.83 -3.65
N LYS A 70 18.54 -3.52 -3.38
CA LYS A 70 19.76 -2.82 -2.93
C LYS A 70 20.23 -3.29 -1.55
N LEU A 71 19.35 -3.84 -0.73
CA LEU A 71 19.70 -4.47 0.56
C LEU A 71 20.28 -5.88 0.41
N GLY A 72 20.39 -6.40 -0.82
CA GLY A 72 20.99 -7.69 -1.14
C GLY A 72 20.01 -8.86 -1.19
N PHE A 73 18.69 -8.61 -1.18
CA PHE A 73 17.69 -9.65 -1.37
C PHE A 73 17.45 -9.90 -2.87
N PRO A 74 17.29 -11.16 -3.33
CA PRO A 74 17.01 -11.51 -4.74
C PRO A 74 15.55 -11.23 -5.13
N ALA A 75 15.02 -10.06 -4.73
CA ALA A 75 13.64 -9.66 -4.95
C ALA A 75 13.35 -9.35 -6.41
N LYS A 76 12.21 -9.85 -6.91
CA LYS A 76 11.69 -9.58 -8.26
C LYS A 76 10.35 -8.84 -8.17
N PHE A 77 10.18 -7.84 -9.04
CA PHE A 77 8.90 -7.16 -9.19
C PHE A 77 8.01 -7.96 -10.13
N ARG A 78 6.96 -8.57 -9.57
CA ARG A 78 6.02 -9.47 -10.25
C ARG A 78 4.63 -9.31 -9.64
N ASP A 79 3.61 -9.74 -10.36
CA ASP A 79 2.22 -9.84 -9.89
C ASP A 79 1.66 -8.53 -9.32
N PHE A 80 2.01 -7.40 -9.95
CA PHE A 80 1.43 -6.11 -9.58
C PHE A 80 -0.06 -6.10 -9.95
N LYS A 81 -0.91 -5.81 -8.96
CA LYS A 81 -2.35 -5.73 -9.13
C LYS A 81 -2.90 -4.61 -8.25
N ILE A 82 -3.74 -3.75 -8.81
CA ILE A 82 -4.54 -2.80 -8.05
C ILE A 82 -5.63 -3.59 -7.32
N GLN A 83 -5.64 -3.51 -5.98
CA GLN A 83 -6.59 -4.25 -5.13
C GLN A 83 -7.79 -3.41 -4.71
N ASN A 84 -7.61 -2.09 -4.60
CA ASN A 84 -8.67 -1.18 -4.21
C ASN A 84 -8.39 0.22 -4.77
N MET A 85 -9.46 0.95 -5.10
CA MET A 85 -9.44 2.35 -5.47
C MET A 85 -10.49 3.09 -4.67
N VAL A 86 -10.12 4.24 -4.09
CA VAL A 86 -11.03 5.06 -3.28
C VAL A 86 -11.16 6.42 -3.97
N GLY A 87 -12.39 6.77 -4.33
CA GLY A 87 -12.76 8.08 -4.86
C GLY A 87 -13.60 8.83 -3.84
N SER A 88 -13.48 10.16 -3.83
CA SER A 88 -14.34 11.04 -3.03
C SER A 88 -14.78 12.19 -3.91
N VAL A 89 -16.06 12.55 -3.81
CA VAL A 89 -16.68 13.66 -4.53
C VAL A 89 -17.51 14.48 -3.55
N ASP A 90 -17.54 15.79 -3.79
CA ASP A 90 -18.40 16.73 -3.07
C ASP A 90 -19.38 17.33 -4.08
N VAL A 91 -20.67 17.08 -3.87
CA VAL A 91 -21.76 17.50 -4.76
C VAL A 91 -22.14 18.97 -4.61
N LYS A 92 -21.60 19.69 -3.62
CA LYS A 92 -21.84 21.14 -3.39
C LYS A 92 -23.29 21.54 -3.09
N PHE A 93 -24.15 20.59 -2.75
CA PHE A 93 -25.50 20.82 -2.20
C PHE A 93 -25.88 19.74 -1.19
N PRO A 94 -26.78 20.02 -0.23
CA PRO A 94 -27.21 19.03 0.75
C PRO A 94 -28.11 17.96 0.12
N ILE A 95 -27.96 16.70 0.56
CA ILE A 95 -28.80 15.58 0.14
C ILE A 95 -29.63 15.11 1.35
N ARG A 96 -30.94 14.94 1.15
CA ARG A 96 -31.85 14.38 2.18
C ARG A 96 -31.79 12.85 2.15
N LEU A 97 -31.03 12.25 3.06
CA LEU A 97 -30.77 10.81 3.06
C LEU A 97 -32.02 9.98 3.40
N GLU A 98 -32.97 10.53 4.16
CA GLU A 98 -34.24 9.87 4.50
C GLU A 98 -35.10 9.63 3.24
N ALA A 99 -35.19 10.64 2.36
CA ALA A 99 -35.91 10.49 1.10
C ALA A 99 -35.19 9.53 0.14
N LEU A 100 -33.85 9.52 0.19
CA LEU A 100 -33.03 8.63 -0.63
C LEU A 100 -33.24 7.17 -0.24
N VAL A 101 -33.16 6.83 1.05
CA VAL A 101 -33.33 5.45 1.51
C VAL A 101 -34.75 4.92 1.24
N LEU A 102 -35.78 5.76 1.42
CA LEU A 102 -37.16 5.36 1.14
C LEU A 102 -37.41 5.06 -0.34
N LYS A 103 -36.81 5.82 -1.26
CA LYS A 103 -36.96 5.60 -2.72
C LYS A 103 -36.11 4.46 -3.26
N HIS A 104 -35.01 4.13 -2.58
CA HIS A 104 -34.02 3.15 -3.05
C HIS A 104 -33.95 1.91 -2.14
N TYR A 105 -34.96 1.66 -1.31
CA TYR A 105 -34.98 0.55 -0.35
C TYR A 105 -34.68 -0.82 -0.99
N GLN A 106 -35.07 -1.03 -2.24
CA GLN A 106 -34.79 -2.24 -3.02
C GLN A 106 -33.30 -2.55 -3.26
N PHE A 107 -32.39 -1.60 -2.99
CA PHE A 107 -30.95 -1.75 -3.14
C PHE A 107 -30.22 -1.89 -1.78
N CYS A 108 -30.96 -1.89 -0.68
CA CYS A 108 -30.47 -2.12 0.68
C CYS A 108 -30.68 -3.58 1.09
#